data_AF-A0AAV7R5I5-F1
#
_entry.id   AF-A0AAV7R5I5-F1
#
_cell.length_a   1.000
_cell.length_b   1.000
_cell.length_c   1.000
_cell.angle_alpha   90.00
_cell.angle_beta   90.00
_cell.angle_gamma   90.00
#
_symmetry.space_group_name_H-M   'P 1'
#
loop_
_entity.id
_entity.type
_entity.pdbx_description
1 polymer ?
#
loop_
_entity_poly.entity_id
_entity_poly.type
_entity_poly.pdbx_seq_one_letter_code
_entity_poly.pdbx_strand_id
1 'polypeptide(L)'
;MYKECVCAVSAAGDMYKECLCTVSAAGDMYKECLCTVSAAEDMYKECVCAVSAAGDTYKECFCAVSAAEDMYKECDCTVRAAGDMYKSVSALAAEDMYKECVCAVSAAEDMYKECLYTVSAAEDMYKECLCTMSAAEDMYKECVCTVSAAKDMYKGCLCAVSAAEDTYKECV
;
A
#
# COMPACT_ATOMS: atom_id res chain seq x y z
N MET A 1 45.81 48.48 32.08
CA MET A 1 44.97 49.33 31.19
C MET A 1 45.09 49.02 29.70
N TYR A 2 46.15 49.40 28.96
CA TYR A 2 46.17 49.21 27.48
C TYR A 2 46.08 47.73 27.05
N LYS A 3 46.83 46.85 27.72
CA LYS A 3 46.83 45.40 27.45
C LYS A 3 45.47 44.74 27.76
N GLU A 4 44.81 45.17 28.82
CA GLU A 4 43.48 44.67 29.23
C GLU A 4 42.38 45.11 28.26
N CYS A 5 42.42 46.35 27.77
CA CYS A 5 41.51 46.82 26.72
C CYS A 5 41.66 46.00 25.43
N VAL A 6 42.90 45.72 25.01
CA VAL A 6 43.15 44.91 23.80
C VAL A 6 42.62 43.49 23.96
N CYS A 7 42.84 42.85 25.13
CA CYS A 7 42.29 41.53 25.42
C CYS A 7 40.75 41.53 25.49
N ALA A 8 40.12 42.58 26.01
CA ALA A 8 38.67 42.71 26.05
C ALA A 8 38.07 42.86 24.65
N VAL A 9 38.70 43.66 23.79
CA VAL A 9 38.26 43.85 22.39
C VAL A 9 38.47 42.58 21.56
N SER A 10 39.57 41.85 21.77
CA SER A 10 39.77 40.57 21.07
C SER A 10 38.74 39.53 21.51
N ALA A 11 38.48 39.41 22.81
CA ALA A 11 37.48 38.49 23.35
C ALA A 11 36.05 38.80 22.83
N ALA A 12 35.70 40.10 22.72
CA ALA A 12 34.41 40.51 22.14
C ALA A 12 34.32 40.14 20.64
N GLY A 13 35.41 40.31 19.88
CA GLY A 13 35.45 39.92 18.46
C GLY A 13 35.37 38.40 18.23
N ASP A 14 35.97 37.61 19.12
CA ASP A 14 35.89 36.16 19.09
C ASP A 14 34.47 35.66 19.42
N MET A 15 33.81 36.24 20.44
CA MET A 15 32.40 35.95 20.73
C MET A 15 31.48 36.28 19.56
N TYR A 16 31.65 37.42 18.90
CA TYR A 16 30.81 37.81 17.76
C TYR A 16 30.93 36.83 16.59
N LYS A 17 32.13 36.30 16.31
CA LYS A 17 32.33 35.24 15.32
C LYS A 17 31.63 33.94 15.70
N GLU A 18 31.71 33.57 16.97
CA GLU A 18 31.05 32.36 17.48
C GLU A 18 29.51 32.46 17.34
N CYS A 19 28.92 33.62 17.67
CA CYS A 19 27.48 33.85 17.48
C CYS A 19 27.08 33.76 15.99
N LEU A 20 27.87 34.32 15.07
CA LEU A 20 27.63 34.20 13.63
C LEU A 20 27.71 32.75 13.12
N CYS A 21 28.70 31.97 13.59
CA CYS A 21 28.80 30.56 13.26
C CYS A 21 27.56 29.78 13.72
N THR A 22 27.03 30.11 14.90
CA THR A 22 25.84 29.49 15.49
C THR A 22 24.60 29.74 14.64
N VAL A 23 24.39 30.99 14.19
CA VAL A 23 23.28 31.36 13.29
C VAL A 23 23.41 30.66 11.93
N SER A 24 24.61 30.59 11.36
CA SER A 24 24.83 29.89 10.09
C SER A 24 24.49 28.40 10.19
N ALA A 25 24.95 27.73 11.25
CA ALA A 25 24.66 26.32 11.48
C ALA A 25 23.15 26.06 11.65
N ALA A 26 22.44 26.94 12.36
CA ALA A 26 20.99 26.84 12.50
C ALA A 26 20.25 27.01 11.15
N GLY A 27 20.71 27.92 10.30
CA GLY A 27 20.16 28.11 8.96
C GLY A 27 20.36 26.89 8.04
N ASP A 28 21.50 26.22 8.14
CA ASP A 28 21.76 24.99 7.36
C ASP A 28 20.94 23.80 7.88
N MET A 29 20.79 23.64 9.20
CA MET A 29 19.87 22.65 9.79
C MET A 29 18.42 22.88 9.32
N TYR A 30 17.97 24.13 9.27
CA TYR A 30 16.62 24.46 8.82
C TYR A 30 16.37 24.04 7.36
N LYS A 31 17.35 24.22 6.47
CA LYS A 31 17.25 23.74 5.08
C LYS A 31 17.17 22.23 5.02
N GLU A 32 17.99 21.53 5.79
CA GLU A 32 17.97 20.06 5.86
C GLU A 32 16.60 19.54 6.35
N CYS A 33 16.05 20.16 7.38
CA CYS A 33 14.68 19.88 7.86
C CYS A 33 13.62 20.06 6.76
N LEU A 34 13.67 21.14 5.98
CA LEU A 34 12.74 21.37 4.86
C LEU A 34 12.87 20.32 3.76
N CYS A 35 14.10 19.89 3.43
CA CYS A 35 14.33 18.79 2.50
C CYS A 35 13.71 17.49 3.02
N THR A 36 13.83 17.23 4.31
CA THR A 36 13.30 16.01 4.96
C THR A 36 11.77 16.00 4.94
N VAL A 37 11.12 17.14 5.23
CA VAL A 37 9.67 17.30 5.11
C VAL A 37 9.21 17.08 3.67
N SER A 38 9.90 17.68 2.70
CA SER A 38 9.55 17.53 1.28
C SER A 38 9.62 16.07 0.84
N ALA A 39 10.68 15.36 1.22
CA ALA A 39 10.82 13.93 0.93
C ALA A 39 9.70 13.08 1.59
N ALA A 40 9.30 13.42 2.81
CA ALA A 40 8.20 12.72 3.50
C ALA A 40 6.84 12.97 2.82
N GLU A 41 6.59 14.17 2.30
CA GLU A 41 5.37 14.48 1.55
C GLU A 41 5.31 13.72 0.22
N ASP A 42 6.44 13.59 -0.49
CA ASP A 42 6.50 12.83 -1.73
C ASP A 42 6.28 11.33 -1.47
N MET A 43 6.90 10.78 -0.43
CA MET A 43 6.65 9.40 0.01
C MET A 43 5.16 9.17 0.35
N TYR A 44 4.51 10.12 1.03
CA TYR A 44 3.09 10.02 1.33
C TYR A 44 2.22 9.96 0.08
N LYS A 45 2.53 10.74 -0.97
CA LYS A 45 1.82 10.66 -2.26
C LYS A 45 1.98 9.29 -2.90
N GLU A 46 3.18 8.72 -2.90
CA GLU A 46 3.43 7.37 -3.42
C GLU A 46 2.62 6.32 -2.67
N CYS A 47 2.57 6.40 -1.34
CA CYS A 47 1.73 5.51 -0.51
C CYS A 47 0.24 5.60 -0.86
N VAL A 48 -0.30 6.81 -1.04
CA VAL A 48 -1.71 7.00 -1.44
C VAL A 48 -1.99 6.37 -2.81
N CYS A 49 -1.06 6.52 -3.76
CA CYS A 49 -1.16 5.87 -5.06
C CYS A 49 -1.14 4.33 -4.94
N ALA A 50 -0.27 3.77 -4.11
CA ALA A 50 -0.18 2.33 -3.88
C ALA A 50 -1.47 1.75 -3.27
N VAL A 51 -2.06 2.44 -2.28
CA VAL A 51 -3.35 2.06 -1.68
C VAL A 51 -4.48 2.11 -2.72
N SER A 52 -4.49 3.13 -3.58
CA SER A 52 -5.50 3.26 -4.63
C SER A 52 -5.41 2.10 -5.63
N ALA A 53 -4.19 1.76 -6.08
CA ALA A 53 -3.95 0.64 -6.98
C ALA A 53 -4.37 -0.71 -6.36
N ALA A 54 -4.04 -0.94 -5.09
CA ALA A 54 -4.46 -2.14 -4.38
C ALA A 54 -6.00 -2.26 -4.29
N GLY A 55 -6.69 -1.13 -4.07
CA GLY A 55 -8.15 -1.06 -4.06
C GLY A 55 -8.79 -1.40 -5.41
N ASP A 56 -8.17 -1.00 -6.52
CA ASP A 56 -8.65 -1.37 -7.85
C ASP A 56 -8.41 -2.85 -8.15
N THR A 57 -7.24 -3.39 -7.78
CA THR A 57 -6.98 -4.84 -7.85
C THR A 57 -8.04 -5.62 -7.06
N TYR A 58 -8.37 -5.20 -5.83
CA TYR A 58 -9.41 -5.87 -5.03
C TYR A 58 -10.77 -5.94 -5.73
N LYS A 59 -11.18 -4.87 -6.44
CA LYS A 59 -12.43 -4.87 -7.22
C LYS A 59 -12.38 -5.87 -8.37
N GLU A 60 -11.26 -5.93 -9.09
CA GLU A 60 -11.10 -6.90 -10.19
C GLU A 60 -11.20 -8.34 -9.68
N CYS A 61 -10.58 -8.65 -8.54
CA CYS A 61 -10.65 -9.98 -7.94
C CYS A 61 -12.08 -10.33 -7.49
N PHE A 62 -12.81 -9.37 -6.92
CA PHE A 62 -14.22 -9.56 -6.55
C PHE A 62 -15.10 -9.88 -7.78
N CYS A 63 -14.88 -9.19 -8.90
CA CYS A 63 -15.55 -9.48 -10.16
C CYS A 63 -15.22 -10.89 -10.68
N ALA A 64 -13.95 -11.30 -10.60
CA ALA A 64 -13.51 -12.63 -11.02
C ALA A 64 -14.17 -13.75 -10.20
N VAL A 65 -14.25 -13.58 -8.87
CA VAL A 65 -14.95 -14.52 -7.97
C VAL A 65 -16.43 -14.61 -8.32
N SER A 66 -17.09 -13.47 -8.54
CA SER A 66 -18.51 -13.44 -8.91
C SER A 66 -18.77 -14.19 -10.22
N ALA A 67 -17.91 -14.01 -11.22
CA ALA A 67 -18.01 -14.73 -12.49
C ALA A 67 -17.79 -16.25 -12.32
N ALA A 68 -16.87 -16.67 -11.45
CA ALA A 68 -16.63 -18.08 -11.15
C ALA A 68 -17.84 -18.73 -10.45
N GLU A 69 -18.51 -18.04 -9.54
CA GLU A 69 -19.75 -18.52 -8.90
C GLU A 69 -20.89 -18.73 -9.92
N ASP A 70 -21.02 -17.81 -10.88
CA ASP A 70 -22.05 -17.93 -11.91
C ASP A 70 -21.78 -19.10 -12.87
N MET A 71 -20.51 -19.32 -13.27
CA MET A 71 -20.12 -20.52 -14.01
C MET A 71 -20.43 -21.81 -13.22
N TYR A 72 -20.14 -21.84 -11.93
CA TYR A 72 -20.43 -23.00 -11.09
C TYR A 72 -21.93 -23.35 -11.08
N LYS A 73 -22.82 -22.34 -10.97
CA LYS A 73 -24.28 -22.54 -11.04
C LYS A 73 -24.72 -23.11 -12.38
N GLU A 74 -24.14 -22.65 -13.49
CA GLU A 74 -24.43 -23.14 -14.83
C GLU A 74 -23.99 -24.60 -15.02
N CYS A 75 -22.79 -24.94 -14.52
CA CYS A 75 -22.29 -26.31 -14.48
C CYS A 75 -23.21 -27.24 -13.68
N ASP A 76 -23.64 -26.84 -12.48
CA ASP A 76 -24.56 -27.63 -11.64
C ASP A 76 -25.90 -27.91 -12.36
N CYS A 77 -26.46 -26.89 -13.01
CA CYS A 77 -27.67 -27.03 -13.82
C CYS A 77 -27.49 -28.06 -14.96
N THR A 78 -26.34 -28.02 -15.63
CA THR A 78 -26.02 -28.92 -16.76
C THR A 78 -25.87 -30.37 -16.30
N VAL A 79 -25.16 -30.60 -15.19
CA VAL A 79 -25.04 -31.93 -14.56
C VAL A 79 -26.40 -32.49 -14.17
N ARG A 80 -27.25 -31.65 -13.57
CA ARG A 80 -28.60 -32.05 -13.18
C ARG A 80 -29.45 -32.46 -14.38
N ALA A 81 -29.41 -31.68 -15.45
CA ALA A 81 -30.13 -31.98 -16.69
C ALA A 81 -29.66 -33.30 -17.33
N ALA A 82 -28.33 -33.54 -17.38
CA ALA A 82 -27.78 -34.79 -17.88
C ALA A 82 -28.20 -36.00 -17.02
N GLY A 83 -28.19 -35.85 -15.69
CA GLY A 83 -28.66 -36.88 -14.77
C GLY A 83 -30.15 -37.21 -14.92
N ASP A 84 -31.00 -36.21 -15.19
CA ASP A 84 -32.42 -36.42 -15.42
C ASP A 84 -32.69 -37.07 -16.79
N MET A 85 -31.92 -36.73 -17.84
CA MET A 85 -31.95 -37.47 -19.10
C MET A 85 -31.59 -38.95 -18.90
N TYR A 86 -30.54 -39.26 -18.13
CA TYR A 86 -30.11 -40.64 -17.87
C TYR A 86 -31.18 -41.47 -17.19
N LYS A 87 -31.88 -40.90 -16.20
CA LYS A 87 -33.03 -41.54 -15.55
C LYS A 87 -34.18 -41.79 -16.54
N SER A 88 -34.44 -40.85 -17.44
CA SER A 88 -35.52 -40.99 -18.43
C SER A 88 -35.20 -42.07 -19.48
N VAL A 89 -33.97 -42.13 -19.96
CA VAL A 89 -33.54 -43.08 -20.99
C VAL A 89 -33.43 -44.50 -20.45
N SER A 90 -32.92 -44.67 -19.23
CA SER A 90 -32.88 -45.98 -18.56
C SER A 90 -34.26 -46.60 -18.37
N ALA A 91 -35.34 -45.80 -18.36
CA ALA A 91 -36.71 -46.29 -18.31
C ALA A 91 -37.29 -46.75 -19.67
N LEU A 92 -36.67 -46.41 -20.82
CA LEU A 92 -37.25 -46.56 -22.16
C LEU A 92 -36.68 -47.70 -23.04
N ALA A 93 -35.74 -48.51 -22.54
CA ALA A 93 -35.22 -49.71 -23.23
C ALA A 93 -34.76 -49.51 -24.70
N ALA A 94 -34.14 -48.37 -25.01
CA ALA A 94 -33.52 -48.10 -26.31
C ALA A 94 -31.98 -47.99 -26.17
N GLU A 95 -31.25 -48.93 -26.77
CA GLU A 95 -29.80 -49.12 -26.57
C GLU A 95 -28.94 -47.99 -27.15
N ASP A 96 -29.34 -47.40 -28.28
CA ASP A 96 -28.62 -46.26 -28.89
C ASP A 96 -28.81 -44.97 -28.09
N MET A 97 -30.03 -44.72 -27.60
CA MET A 97 -30.32 -43.59 -26.70
C MET A 97 -29.50 -43.70 -25.40
N TYR A 98 -29.29 -44.91 -24.89
CA TYR A 98 -28.49 -45.14 -23.69
C TYR A 98 -27.03 -44.73 -23.87
N LYS A 99 -26.40 -45.04 -25.02
CA LYS A 99 -25.01 -44.64 -25.31
C LYS A 99 -24.85 -43.13 -25.41
N GLU A 100 -25.73 -42.44 -26.14
CA GLU A 100 -25.70 -40.97 -26.21
C GLU A 100 -25.86 -40.33 -24.84
N CYS A 101 -26.75 -40.89 -24.01
CA CYS A 101 -27.00 -40.37 -22.68
C CYS A 101 -25.79 -40.56 -21.74
N VAL A 102 -25.09 -41.69 -21.81
CA VAL A 102 -23.85 -41.91 -21.07
C VAL A 102 -22.77 -40.91 -21.49
N CYS A 103 -22.60 -40.68 -22.80
CA CYS A 103 -21.67 -39.66 -23.30
C CYS A 103 -22.01 -38.25 -22.78
N ALA A 104 -23.30 -37.89 -22.74
CA ALA A 104 -23.74 -36.59 -22.22
C ALA A 104 -23.46 -36.44 -20.72
N VAL A 105 -23.66 -37.50 -19.92
CA VAL A 105 -23.33 -37.49 -18.48
C VAL A 105 -21.82 -37.34 -18.27
N SER A 106 -20.99 -38.08 -19.02
CA SER A 106 -19.53 -37.95 -18.92
C SER A 106 -19.04 -36.55 -19.28
N ALA A 107 -19.59 -35.94 -20.34
CA ALA A 107 -19.26 -34.56 -20.71
C ALA A 107 -19.66 -33.55 -19.62
N ALA A 108 -20.81 -33.77 -18.96
CA ALA A 108 -21.25 -32.92 -17.85
C ALA A 108 -20.36 -33.07 -16.62
N GLU A 109 -19.89 -34.28 -16.30
CA GLU A 109 -18.92 -34.51 -15.21
C GLU A 109 -17.59 -33.82 -15.47
N ASP A 110 -17.11 -33.82 -16.72
CA ASP A 110 -15.87 -33.15 -17.08
C ASP A 110 -16.00 -31.61 -17.00
N MET A 111 -17.13 -31.05 -17.46
CA MET A 111 -17.43 -29.63 -17.26
C MET A 111 -17.49 -29.25 -15.77
N TYR A 112 -18.09 -30.10 -14.93
CA TYR A 112 -18.14 -29.85 -13.49
C TYR A 112 -16.76 -29.81 -12.85
N LYS A 113 -15.83 -30.69 -13.25
CA LYS A 113 -14.44 -30.64 -12.79
C LYS A 113 -13.76 -29.35 -13.22
N GLU A 114 -13.96 -28.92 -14.47
CA GLU A 114 -13.42 -27.65 -14.97
C GLU A 114 -13.94 -26.46 -14.14
N CYS A 115 -15.25 -26.43 -13.85
CA CYS A 115 -15.86 -25.44 -12.96
C CYS A 115 -15.27 -25.44 -11.54
N LEU A 116 -14.95 -26.61 -10.97
CA LEU A 116 -14.27 -26.66 -9.67
C LEU A 116 -12.86 -26.05 -9.72
N TYR A 117 -12.13 -26.28 -10.82
CA TYR A 117 -10.81 -25.66 -11.01
C TYR A 117 -10.90 -24.14 -11.15
N THR A 118 -11.88 -23.62 -11.88
CA THR A 118 -12.06 -22.16 -12.04
C THR A 118 -12.43 -21.49 -10.70
N VAL A 119 -13.31 -22.11 -9.91
CA VAL A 119 -13.63 -21.64 -8.56
C VAL A 119 -12.40 -21.65 -7.66
N SER A 120 -11.62 -22.75 -7.65
CA SER A 120 -10.38 -22.83 -6.87
C SER A 120 -9.39 -21.73 -7.26
N ALA A 121 -9.21 -21.47 -8.56
CA ALA A 121 -8.32 -20.42 -9.03
C ALA A 121 -8.81 -19.02 -8.61
N ALA A 122 -10.13 -18.79 -8.61
CA ALA A 122 -10.71 -17.53 -8.15
C ALA A 122 -10.53 -17.32 -6.63
N GLU A 123 -10.64 -18.39 -5.82
CA GLU A 123 -10.36 -18.32 -4.38
C GLU A 123 -8.90 -17.96 -4.09
N ASP A 124 -7.96 -18.54 -4.84
CA ASP A 124 -6.54 -18.24 -4.68
C ASP A 124 -6.22 -16.81 -5.09
N MET A 125 -6.81 -16.33 -6.20
CA MET A 125 -6.74 -14.92 -6.60
C MET A 125 -7.29 -14.01 -5.49
N TYR A 126 -8.44 -14.33 -4.91
CA TYR A 126 -9.02 -13.53 -3.82
C TYR A 126 -8.09 -13.43 -2.60
N LYS A 127 -7.42 -14.53 -2.21
CA LYS A 127 -6.42 -14.52 -1.13
C LYS A 127 -5.25 -13.61 -1.46
N GLU A 128 -4.75 -13.67 -2.69
CA GLU A 128 -3.66 -12.80 -3.15
C GLU A 128 -4.04 -11.32 -3.05
N CYS A 129 -5.28 -10.97 -3.44
CA CYS A 129 -5.76 -9.59 -3.38
C CYS A 129 -5.98 -9.08 -1.95
N LEU A 130 -6.32 -9.96 -1.01
CA LEU A 130 -6.32 -9.60 0.42
C LEU A 130 -4.90 -9.31 0.94
N CYS A 131 -3.91 -10.10 0.51
CA CYS A 131 -2.51 -9.87 0.87
C CYS A 131 -2.00 -8.53 0.33
N THR A 132 -2.31 -8.19 -0.92
CA THR A 132 -1.89 -6.90 -1.50
C THR A 132 -2.54 -5.71 -0.80
N MET A 133 -3.81 -5.82 -0.41
CA MET A 133 -4.50 -4.81 0.40
C MET A 133 -3.85 -4.64 1.78
N SER A 134 -3.53 -5.74 2.46
CA SER A 134 -2.84 -5.68 3.76
C SER A 134 -1.48 -4.99 3.65
N ALA A 135 -0.69 -5.34 2.64
CA ALA A 135 0.62 -4.73 2.41
C ALA A 135 0.52 -3.22 2.12
N ALA A 136 -0.50 -2.81 1.36
CA ALA A 136 -0.74 -1.40 1.09
C ALA A 136 -1.16 -0.62 2.35
N GLU A 137 -1.95 -1.23 3.24
CA GLU A 137 -2.33 -0.61 4.52
C GLU A 137 -1.11 -0.42 5.44
N ASP A 138 -0.24 -1.41 5.52
CA ASP A 138 0.98 -1.32 6.34
C ASP A 138 1.93 -0.26 5.81
N MET A 139 2.10 -0.19 4.48
CA MET A 139 2.87 0.87 3.82
C MET A 139 2.29 2.26 4.13
N TYR A 140 0.96 2.42 4.11
CA TYR A 140 0.32 3.68 4.46
C TYR A 140 0.58 4.09 5.92
N LYS A 141 0.52 3.14 6.86
CA LYS A 141 0.85 3.40 8.28
C LYS A 141 2.29 3.88 8.44
N GLU A 142 3.24 3.23 7.77
CA GLU A 142 4.65 3.62 7.80
C GLU A 142 4.84 5.05 7.24
N CYS A 143 4.20 5.36 6.11
CA CYS A 143 4.18 6.69 5.53
C CYS A 143 3.68 7.77 6.50
N VAL A 144 2.58 7.52 7.21
CA VAL A 144 2.03 8.45 8.21
C VAL A 144 3.01 8.68 9.36
N CYS A 145 3.69 7.62 9.82
CA CYS A 145 4.75 7.72 10.83
C CYS A 145 5.91 8.59 10.34
N THR A 146 6.39 8.39 9.11
CA THR A 146 7.49 9.16 8.52
C THR A 146 7.15 10.64 8.38
N VAL A 147 5.94 10.96 7.91
CA VAL A 147 5.45 12.36 7.85
C VAL A 147 5.37 12.99 9.24
N SER A 148 4.94 12.23 10.24
CA SER A 148 4.86 12.74 11.62
C SER A 148 6.25 13.04 12.18
N ALA A 149 7.21 12.14 11.99
CA ALA A 149 8.59 12.35 12.39
C ALA A 149 9.24 13.56 11.69
N ALA A 150 8.98 13.76 10.39
CA ALA A 150 9.48 14.91 9.66
C ALA A 150 8.90 16.24 10.19
N LYS A 151 7.62 16.26 10.59
CA LYS A 151 7.00 17.44 11.23
C LYS A 151 7.62 17.76 12.58
N ASP A 152 7.89 16.75 13.40
CA ASP A 152 8.55 16.93 14.69
C ASP A 152 9.98 17.46 14.53
N MET A 153 10.72 16.93 13.55
CA MET A 153 12.06 17.41 13.21
C MET A 153 12.03 18.87 12.76
N TYR A 154 11.10 19.24 11.87
CA TYR A 154 10.90 20.63 11.43
C TYR A 154 10.60 21.58 12.59
N LYS A 155 9.75 21.16 13.54
CA LYS A 155 9.48 21.93 14.76
C LYS A 155 10.75 22.11 15.61
N GLY A 156 11.57 21.06 15.73
CA GLY A 156 12.88 21.13 16.38
C GLY A 156 13.83 22.15 15.72
N CYS A 157 13.89 22.14 14.39
CA CYS A 157 14.67 23.11 13.61
C CYS A 157 14.21 24.55 13.84
N LEU A 158 12.90 24.82 13.88
CA LEU A 158 12.36 26.14 14.21
C LEU A 158 12.80 26.61 15.61
N CYS A 159 12.79 25.71 16.59
CA CYS A 159 13.28 26.00 17.94
C CYS A 159 14.79 26.32 17.95
N ALA A 160 15.60 25.60 17.15
CA ALA A 160 17.03 25.83 17.05
C ALA A 160 17.36 27.19 16.40
N VAL A 161 16.62 27.56 15.35
CA VAL A 161 16.76 28.87 14.69
C VAL A 161 16.41 30.00 15.65
N SER A 162 15.28 29.89 16.37
CA SER A 162 14.88 30.90 17.35
C SER A 162 15.89 31.05 18.49
N ALA A 163 16.44 29.95 19.00
CA ALA A 163 17.51 29.99 20.01
C ALA A 163 18.81 30.66 19.48
N ALA A 164 19.15 30.41 18.22
CA ALA A 164 20.31 31.05 17.58
C ALA A 164 20.10 32.56 17.37
N GLU A 165 18.89 32.97 16.99
CA GLU A 165 18.52 34.40 16.90
C GLU A 165 18.60 35.10 18.25
N ASP A 166 18.13 34.46 19.32
CA ASP A 166 18.19 35.03 20.66
C ASP A 166 19.63 35.15 21.15
N THR A 167 20.46 34.14 20.90
CA THR A 167 21.91 34.21 21.17
C THR A 167 22.55 35.37 20.42
N TYR A 168 22.24 35.55 19.12
CA TYR A 168 22.78 36.66 18.35
C TYR A 168 22.37 38.02 18.91
N LYS A 169 21.11 38.19 19.34
CA LYS A 169 20.63 39.44 19.97
C LYS A 169 21.38 39.78 21.27
N GLU A 170 21.86 38.78 22.01
CA GLU A 170 22.68 39.01 23.22
C GLU A 170 24.13 39.43 22.89
N CYS A 171 24.63 39.11 21.69
CA CYS A 171 26.00 39.43 21.25
C CYS A 171 26.15 40.82 20.60
N VAL A 172 25.04 41.53 20.33
CA VAL A 172 25.00 42.85 19.65
C VAL A 172 24.48 43.93 20.58
#